data_AF-K1R660-F1
#
_entry.id   AF-K1R660-F1
#
_cell.length_a   1.000
_cell.length_b   1.000
_cell.length_c   1.000
_cell.angle_alpha   90.00
_cell.angle_beta   90.00
_cell.angle_gamma   90.00
#
_symmetry.space_group_name_H-M   'P 1'
#
loop_
_entity.id
_entity.type
_entity.pdbx_description
1 polymer ?
#
loop_
_entity_poly.entity_id
_entity_poly.type
_entity_poly.pdbx_seq_one_letter_code
_entity_poly.pdbx_strand_id
1 'polypeptide(L)'
;MSKEEKDMYIMGSLVDSCKERTKRGKKRIRSRQTFMFSGEKVCRNTFLLFYVIGKHFLHNIITHKNTHGVTPRKHGHLGKKPSHSLQYDDIKLVVQFISSYADDFGLQQPAAPRGRDDTPPIYIPSDTTKKDVHDKYVESCPNDRHVRYSTFCNIWNQCLPHIRIAKPRDDVYMCHLRKTSKKCSFRGGKVGGSKKDAGTHHACTG
;
A
#
# COMPACT_ATOMS: atom_id res chain seq x y z
N MET A 1 -17.28 24.77 7.69
CA MET A 1 -18.48 23.98 7.33
C MET A 1 -18.03 22.72 6.62
N SER A 2 -18.38 21.56 7.14
CA SER A 2 -18.10 20.27 6.51
C SER A 2 -18.92 20.12 5.22
N LYS A 3 -18.53 19.17 4.36
CA LYS A 3 -19.28 18.89 3.12
C LYS A 3 -20.72 18.47 3.41
N GLU A 4 -20.91 17.69 4.47
CA GLU A 4 -22.22 17.18 4.90
C GLU A 4 -23.11 18.31 5.43
N GLU A 5 -22.55 19.20 6.26
CA GLU A 5 -23.26 20.40 6.73
C GLU A 5 -23.67 21.31 5.57
N LYS A 6 -22.76 21.53 4.62
CA LYS A 6 -23.03 22.33 3.42
C LYS A 6 -24.15 21.70 2.58
N ASP A 7 -24.10 20.38 2.36
CA ASP A 7 -25.12 19.64 1.63
C ASP A 7 -26.49 19.78 2.31
N MET A 8 -26.55 19.60 3.63
CA MET A 8 -27.77 19.72 4.42
C MET A 8 -28.37 21.13 4.35
N TYR A 9 -27.53 22.16 4.50
CA TYR A 9 -27.97 23.55 4.41
C TYR A 9 -28.53 23.89 3.03
N ILE A 10 -27.84 23.47 1.97
CA ILE A 10 -28.30 23.65 0.59
C ILE A 10 -29.63 22.92 0.38
N MET A 11 -29.80 21.69 0.88
CA MET A 11 -31.08 20.96 0.78
C MET A 11 -32.23 21.68 1.48
N GLY A 12 -31.99 22.32 2.63
CA GLY A 12 -33.00 23.12 3.33
C GLY A 12 -33.40 24.39 2.58
N SER A 13 -32.45 25.01 1.87
CA SER A 13 -32.68 26.21 1.04
C SER A 13 -33.43 25.94 -0.28
N LEU A 14 -33.71 24.67 -0.58
CA LEU A 14 -34.42 24.22 -1.77
C LEU A 14 -35.89 23.99 -1.44
N VAL A 15 -36.80 24.72 -2.08
CA VAL A 15 -38.26 24.51 -1.89
C VAL A 15 -38.75 23.42 -2.83
N ASP A 16 -39.53 22.47 -2.30
CA ASP A 16 -40.06 21.38 -3.11
C ASP A 16 -41.03 21.90 -4.16
N SER A 17 -40.80 21.45 -5.40
CA SER A 17 -41.77 21.64 -6.48
C SER A 17 -42.66 20.41 -6.54
N CYS A 18 -43.99 20.61 -6.50
CA CYS A 18 -44.95 19.53 -6.67
C CYS A 18 -44.61 18.70 -7.91
N LYS A 19 -44.18 17.45 -7.69
CA LYS A 19 -43.93 16.49 -8.76
C LYS A 19 -45.22 15.75 -9.03
N GLU A 20 -45.97 16.20 -10.03
CA GLU A 20 -46.86 15.26 -10.69
C GLU A 20 -45.99 14.24 -11.45
N ARG A 21 -46.20 12.94 -11.19
CA ARG A 21 -45.56 11.89 -11.99
C ARG A 21 -45.99 12.07 -13.44
N THR A 22 -45.02 12.25 -14.35
CA THR A 22 -45.30 12.38 -15.78
C THR A 22 -45.96 11.09 -16.27
N LYS A 23 -47.24 11.16 -16.64
CA LYS A 23 -47.96 10.03 -17.25
C LYS A 23 -47.59 9.95 -18.74
N ARG A 24 -47.40 8.74 -19.26
CA ARG A 24 -47.15 8.49 -20.70
C ARG A 24 -48.31 9.07 -21.52
N GLY A 25 -48.01 9.85 -22.56
CA GLY A 25 -49.03 10.52 -23.40
C GLY A 25 -49.48 11.92 -22.93
N LYS A 26 -48.98 12.44 -21.78
CA LYS A 26 -49.23 13.84 -21.37
C LYS A 26 -48.01 14.73 -21.61
N LYS A 27 -48.26 16.04 -21.76
CA LYS A 27 -47.20 17.07 -21.86
C LYS A 27 -46.28 16.98 -20.65
N ARG A 28 -44.98 16.87 -20.89
CA ARG A 28 -43.96 16.79 -19.84
C ARG A 28 -43.90 18.11 -19.08
N ILE A 29 -44.36 18.12 -17.83
CA ILE A 29 -44.16 19.24 -16.91
C ILE A 29 -42.78 19.08 -16.27
N ARG A 30 -41.88 20.03 -16.49
CA ARG A 30 -40.60 20.07 -15.77
C ARG A 30 -40.85 20.68 -14.40
N SER A 31 -40.59 19.94 -13.32
CA SER A 31 -40.64 20.49 -11.97
C SER A 31 -39.60 21.62 -11.86
N ARG A 32 -40.05 22.85 -11.62
CA ARG A 32 -39.17 24.01 -11.44
C ARG A 32 -38.74 24.09 -9.99
N GLN A 33 -37.47 23.83 -9.73
CA GLN A 33 -36.89 24.03 -8.40
C GLN A 33 -36.88 25.52 -8.06
N THR A 34 -37.43 25.88 -6.91
CA THR A 34 -37.29 27.24 -6.35
C THR A 34 -36.11 27.27 -5.38
N PHE A 35 -35.26 28.28 -5.55
CA PHE A 35 -34.04 28.49 -4.77
C PHE A 35 -34.28 29.64 -3.79
N MET A 36 -34.03 29.39 -2.51
CA MET A 36 -34.14 30.39 -1.45
C MET A 36 -32.77 30.76 -0.92
N PHE A 37 -32.57 32.02 -0.58
CA PHE A 37 -31.40 32.50 0.15
C PHE A 37 -31.87 33.52 1.18
N SER A 38 -31.58 33.27 2.46
CA SER A 38 -32.01 34.14 3.57
C SER A 38 -33.51 34.51 3.56
N GLY A 39 -34.38 33.59 3.12
CA GLY A 39 -35.83 33.82 3.04
C GLY A 39 -36.32 34.43 1.73
N GLU A 40 -35.43 34.82 0.81
CA GLU A 40 -35.79 35.42 -0.48
C GLU A 40 -35.59 34.45 -1.65
N LYS A 41 -36.42 34.60 -2.69
CA LYS A 41 -36.32 33.80 -3.92
C LYS A 41 -35.19 34.34 -4.79
N VAL A 42 -34.23 33.47 -5.12
CA VAL A 42 -33.10 33.82 -5.98
C VAL A 42 -33.10 33.03 -7.28
N CYS A 43 -32.45 33.57 -8.32
CA CYS A 43 -32.23 32.81 -9.54
C CYS A 43 -31.17 31.72 -9.34
N ARG A 44 -31.13 30.73 -10.24
CA ARG A 44 -30.17 29.62 -10.16
C ARG A 44 -28.71 30.10 -10.16
N ASN A 45 -28.35 31.08 -10.99
CA ASN A 45 -26.96 31.55 -11.11
C ASN A 45 -26.51 32.23 -9.82
N THR A 46 -27.35 33.10 -9.26
CA THR A 46 -27.13 33.74 -7.96
C THR A 46 -26.96 32.71 -6.84
N PHE A 47 -27.80 31.68 -6.83
CA PHE A 47 -27.68 30.57 -5.86
C PHE A 47 -26.34 29.82 -5.98
N LEU A 48 -25.91 29.51 -7.21
CA LEU A 48 -24.60 28.88 -7.44
C LEU A 48 -23.44 29.75 -6.96
N LEU A 49 -23.56 31.08 -7.13
CA LEU A 49 -22.56 32.05 -6.69
C LEU A 49 -22.48 32.13 -5.16
N PHE A 50 -23.61 32.29 -4.47
CA PHE A 50 -23.64 32.39 -3.01
C PHE A 50 -23.04 31.16 -2.31
N TYR A 51 -23.35 29.97 -2.82
CA TYR A 51 -22.84 28.73 -2.23
C TYR A 51 -21.50 28.28 -2.82
N VAL A 52 -20.98 28.96 -3.83
CA VAL A 52 -19.75 28.59 -4.56
C VAL A 52 -19.82 27.11 -4.98
N ILE A 53 -20.83 26.76 -5.76
CA ILE A 53 -21.08 25.38 -6.22
C ILE A 53 -21.25 25.30 -7.74
N GLY A 54 -20.87 24.15 -8.30
CA GLY A 54 -21.06 23.86 -9.73
C GLY A 54 -22.48 23.41 -10.07
N LYS A 55 -22.85 23.53 -11.35
CA LYS A 55 -24.15 23.08 -11.89
C LYS A 55 -24.41 21.59 -11.63
N HIS A 56 -23.39 20.74 -11.80
CA HIS A 56 -23.47 19.30 -11.54
C HIS A 56 -23.67 18.97 -10.06
N PHE A 57 -22.97 19.68 -9.19
CA PHE A 57 -23.13 19.51 -7.75
C PHE A 57 -24.57 19.81 -7.31
N LEU A 58 -25.12 20.93 -7.78
CA LEU A 58 -26.50 21.32 -7.50
C LEU A 58 -27.49 20.28 -8.06
N HIS A 59 -27.26 19.78 -9.28
CA HIS A 59 -28.09 18.71 -9.85
C HIS A 59 -28.08 17.46 -8.96
N ASN A 60 -26.90 17.02 -8.49
CA ASN A 60 -26.78 15.86 -7.62
C ASN A 60 -27.45 16.08 -6.26
N ILE A 61 -27.41 17.30 -5.71
CA ILE A 61 -28.14 17.65 -4.48
C ILE A 61 -29.65 17.53 -4.68
N ILE A 62 -30.16 18.14 -5.75
CA ILE A 62 -31.60 18.12 -6.07
C ILE A 62 -32.05 16.68 -6.29
N THR A 63 -31.32 15.89 -7.07
CA THR A 63 -31.63 14.48 -7.31
C THR A 63 -31.62 13.67 -6.02
N HIS A 64 -30.62 13.83 -5.16
CA HIS A 64 -30.57 13.14 -3.88
C HIS A 64 -31.73 13.53 -2.95
N LYS A 65 -31.98 14.84 -2.79
CA LYS A 65 -33.11 15.34 -2.01
C LYS A 65 -34.42 14.73 -2.51
N ASN A 66 -34.55 14.63 -3.83
CA ASN A 66 -35.73 14.11 -4.50
C ASN A 66 -35.95 12.61 -4.35
N THR A 67 -34.90 11.82 -4.09
CA THR A 67 -34.96 10.36 -3.97
C THR A 67 -34.92 9.89 -2.52
N HIS A 68 -34.14 10.57 -1.66
CA HIS A 68 -33.85 10.16 -0.28
C HIS A 68 -34.29 11.18 0.77
N GLY A 69 -34.89 12.31 0.37
CA GLY A 69 -35.23 13.41 1.27
C GLY A 69 -34.01 14.21 1.75
N VAL A 70 -34.21 14.99 2.81
CA VAL A 70 -33.15 15.80 3.44
C VAL A 70 -32.30 14.91 4.34
N THR A 71 -31.38 14.17 3.72
CA THR A 71 -30.44 13.28 4.41
C THR A 71 -29.01 13.51 3.92
N PRO A 72 -27.98 13.29 4.76
CA PRO A 72 -26.59 13.42 4.33
C PRO A 72 -26.28 12.48 3.16
N ARG A 73 -25.63 13.03 2.12
CA ARG A 73 -25.19 12.22 0.97
C ARG A 73 -24.01 11.33 1.36
N LYS A 74 -24.24 10.02 1.37
CA LYS A 74 -23.16 9.04 1.54
C LYS A 74 -22.51 8.75 0.18
N HIS A 75 -21.18 8.68 0.17
CA HIS A 75 -20.45 8.28 -1.03
C HIS A 75 -20.75 6.80 -1.35
N GLY A 76 -20.99 6.46 -2.63
CA GLY A 76 -21.41 5.10 -3.03
C GLY A 76 -20.39 4.00 -2.73
N HIS A 77 -19.12 4.37 -2.59
CA HIS A 77 -18.02 3.47 -2.20
C HIS A 77 -17.63 3.58 -0.72
N LEU A 78 -18.38 4.35 0.08
CA LEU A 78 -18.10 4.45 1.52
C LEU A 78 -18.21 3.06 2.15
N GLY A 79 -17.14 2.58 2.78
CA GLY A 79 -17.09 1.26 3.42
C GLY A 79 -17.01 0.06 2.47
N LYS A 80 -16.99 0.26 1.15
CA LYS A 80 -16.84 -0.84 0.18
C LYS A 80 -15.38 -0.99 -0.23
N LYS A 81 -14.83 -2.20 -0.07
CA LYS A 81 -13.52 -2.53 -0.65
C LYS A 81 -13.66 -2.61 -2.18
N PRO A 82 -12.70 -2.08 -2.97
CA PRO A 82 -12.68 -2.26 -4.42
C PRO A 82 -12.73 -3.76 -4.79
N SER A 83 -13.41 -4.10 -5.87
CA SER A 83 -13.46 -5.49 -6.39
C SER A 83 -12.08 -6.07 -6.67
N HIS A 84 -11.14 -5.23 -7.08
CA HIS A 84 -9.75 -5.58 -7.37
C HIS A 84 -8.81 -5.34 -6.18
N SER A 85 -9.36 -5.22 -4.98
CA SER A 85 -8.55 -5.15 -3.77
C SER A 85 -7.78 -6.46 -3.59
N LEU A 86 -6.52 -6.34 -3.21
CA LEU A 86 -5.68 -7.46 -2.79
C LEU A 86 -6.39 -8.24 -1.68
N GLN A 87 -6.56 -9.55 -1.87
CA GLN A 87 -7.17 -10.41 -0.86
C GLN A 87 -6.10 -10.92 0.11
N TYR A 88 -6.54 -11.34 1.30
CA TYR A 88 -5.64 -11.94 2.28
C TYR A 88 -4.94 -13.20 1.74
N ASP A 89 -5.67 -14.02 0.98
CA ASP A 89 -5.11 -15.23 0.38
C ASP A 89 -4.00 -14.91 -0.64
N ASP A 90 -4.16 -13.84 -1.42
CA ASP A 90 -3.12 -13.39 -2.36
C ASP A 90 -1.83 -12.99 -1.61
N ILE A 91 -1.97 -12.32 -0.45
CA ILE A 91 -0.82 -11.97 0.42
C ILE A 91 -0.17 -13.23 0.97
N LYS A 92 -0.98 -14.16 1.50
CA LYS A 92 -0.51 -15.40 2.09
C LYS A 92 0.29 -16.23 1.10
N LEU A 93 -0.20 -16.38 -0.14
CA LEU A 93 0.50 -17.10 -1.21
C LEU A 93 1.85 -16.47 -1.54
N VAL A 94 1.91 -15.14 -1.66
CA VAL A 94 3.17 -14.43 -1.91
C VAL A 94 4.17 -14.63 -0.77
N VAL A 95 3.71 -14.49 0.48
CA VAL A 95 4.56 -14.66 1.66
C VAL A 95 5.10 -16.09 1.74
N GLN A 96 4.24 -17.08 1.50
CA GLN A 96 4.64 -18.49 1.49
C GLN A 96 5.66 -18.77 0.39
N PHE A 97 5.43 -18.27 -0.83
CA PHE A 97 6.36 -18.44 -1.93
C PHE A 97 7.75 -17.84 -1.64
N ILE A 98 7.80 -16.59 -1.17
CA ILE A 98 9.08 -15.92 -0.86
C ILE A 98 9.81 -16.66 0.28
N SER A 99 9.08 -17.15 1.28
CA SER A 99 9.68 -17.90 2.39
C SER A 99 10.29 -19.21 1.89
N SER A 100 9.55 -20.01 1.12
CA SER A 100 10.08 -21.24 0.51
C SER A 100 11.28 -20.96 -0.40
N TYR A 101 11.22 -19.90 -1.20
CA TYR A 101 12.36 -19.50 -2.03
C TYR A 101 13.59 -19.11 -1.20
N ALA A 102 13.39 -18.43 -0.07
CA ALA A 102 14.48 -18.07 0.84
C ALA A 102 15.01 -19.28 1.62
N ASP A 103 14.20 -20.31 1.87
CA ASP A 103 14.67 -21.56 2.48
C ASP A 103 15.57 -22.36 1.50
N ASP A 104 15.22 -22.38 0.21
CA ASP A 104 15.97 -23.12 -0.80
C ASP A 104 17.28 -22.41 -1.22
N PHE A 105 17.23 -21.10 -1.39
CA PHE A 105 18.34 -20.32 -1.96
C PHE A 105 18.99 -19.35 -0.98
N GLY A 106 18.34 -19.06 0.14
CA GLY A 106 18.80 -18.05 1.09
C GLY A 106 19.95 -18.55 1.96
N LEU A 107 20.87 -17.64 2.24
CA LEU A 107 21.97 -17.85 3.16
C LEU A 107 21.68 -17.10 4.45
N GLN A 108 21.53 -17.84 5.54
CA GLN A 108 21.38 -17.25 6.86
C GLN A 108 22.69 -16.57 7.28
N GLN A 109 22.58 -15.38 7.87
CA GLN A 109 23.76 -14.73 8.41
C GLN A 109 24.30 -15.52 9.60
N PRO A 110 25.60 -15.93 9.60
CA PRO A 110 26.17 -16.78 10.64
C PRO A 110 26.41 -16.06 11.98
N ALA A 111 26.32 -14.73 12.02
CA ALA A 111 26.48 -13.93 13.22
C ALA A 111 25.14 -13.32 13.65
N ALA A 112 24.90 -13.36 14.97
CA ALA A 112 23.71 -12.86 15.65
C ALA A 112 23.30 -11.44 15.17
N PRO A 113 22.01 -11.08 15.26
CA PRO A 113 21.52 -9.81 14.73
C PRO A 113 22.36 -8.63 15.20
N ARG A 114 22.89 -7.84 14.26
CA ARG A 114 23.63 -6.63 14.59
C ARG A 114 22.60 -5.56 15.00
N GLY A 115 22.32 -5.40 16.29
CA GLY A 115 21.51 -4.29 16.81
C GLY A 115 20.10 -4.67 17.28
N ARG A 116 19.11 -3.83 16.97
CA ARG A 116 17.70 -3.87 17.47
C ARG A 116 16.80 -4.86 16.73
N ASP A 117 17.33 -5.59 15.75
CA ASP A 117 16.53 -6.51 14.94
C ASP A 117 16.45 -7.87 15.65
N ASP A 118 15.24 -8.31 16.02
CA ASP A 118 15.04 -9.59 16.75
C ASP A 118 15.28 -10.83 15.87
N THR A 119 15.23 -10.68 14.55
CA THR A 119 15.35 -11.80 13.60
C THR A 119 16.62 -11.68 12.74
N PRO A 120 17.45 -12.74 12.68
CA PRO A 120 18.61 -12.76 11.79
C PRO A 120 18.18 -12.60 10.33
N PRO A 121 18.84 -11.73 9.54
CA PRO A 121 18.51 -11.57 8.14
C PRO A 121 18.89 -12.81 7.32
N ILE A 122 18.01 -13.18 6.39
CA ILE A 122 18.24 -14.21 5.38
C ILE A 122 18.58 -13.51 4.07
N TYR A 123 19.71 -13.87 3.48
CA TYR A 123 20.20 -13.24 2.26
C TYR A 123 20.03 -14.14 1.05
N ILE A 124 19.15 -13.73 0.13
CA ILE A 124 19.06 -14.31 -1.20
C ILE A 124 20.29 -13.86 -2.02
N PRO A 125 20.93 -14.75 -2.81
CA PRO A 125 22.15 -14.42 -3.56
C PRO A 125 21.98 -13.24 -4.54
N SER A 126 23.04 -12.43 -4.71
CA SER A 126 22.98 -11.17 -5.48
C SER A 126 22.86 -11.34 -6.99
N ASP A 127 23.05 -12.56 -7.51
CA ASP A 127 22.82 -12.92 -8.90
C ASP A 127 21.32 -12.95 -9.25
N THR A 128 20.45 -12.96 -8.24
CA THR A 128 19.00 -12.89 -8.41
C THR A 128 18.44 -11.56 -7.93
N THR A 129 17.51 -11.00 -8.71
CA THR A 129 16.79 -9.77 -8.40
C THR A 129 15.38 -10.07 -7.88
N LYS A 130 14.73 -9.09 -7.24
CA LYS A 130 13.31 -9.24 -6.83
C LYS A 130 12.41 -9.50 -8.04
N LYS A 131 12.84 -9.05 -9.23
CA LYS A 131 12.12 -9.26 -10.48
C LYS A 131 12.20 -10.72 -10.90
N ASP A 132 13.38 -11.33 -10.86
CA ASP A 132 13.56 -12.75 -11.19
C ASP A 132 12.74 -13.66 -10.25
N VAL A 133 12.71 -13.34 -8.96
CA VAL A 133 11.88 -14.06 -7.98
C VAL A 133 10.39 -13.87 -8.26
N HIS A 134 9.98 -12.67 -8.69
CA HIS A 134 8.60 -12.41 -9.10
C HIS A 134 8.21 -13.18 -10.36
N ASP A 135 9.12 -13.29 -11.34
CA ASP A 135 8.85 -14.03 -12.57
C ASP A 135 8.67 -15.53 -12.27
N LYS A 136 9.53 -16.11 -11.43
CA LYS A 136 9.35 -17.48 -10.91
C LYS A 136 8.03 -17.66 -10.13
N TYR A 137 7.63 -16.66 -9.36
CA TYR A 137 6.33 -16.68 -8.67
C TYR A 137 5.18 -16.74 -9.66
N VAL A 138 5.21 -15.92 -10.72
CA VAL A 138 4.19 -15.91 -11.76
C VAL A 138 4.15 -17.26 -12.48
N GLU A 139 5.30 -17.85 -12.81
CA GLU A 139 5.39 -19.18 -13.42
C GLU A 139 4.84 -20.29 -12.51
N SER A 140 5.02 -20.17 -11.20
CA SER A 140 4.50 -21.14 -10.23
C SER A 140 3.00 -21.02 -9.92
N CYS A 141 2.36 -19.93 -10.37
CA CYS A 141 0.93 -19.71 -10.11
C CYS A 141 0.08 -20.58 -11.05
N PRO A 142 -0.75 -21.50 -10.53
CA PRO A 142 -1.55 -22.40 -11.36
C PRO A 142 -2.71 -21.71 -12.10
N ASN A 143 -3.01 -20.45 -11.78
CA ASN A 143 -4.08 -19.66 -12.37
C ASN A 143 -3.53 -18.31 -12.85
N ASP A 144 -4.18 -17.69 -13.84
CA ASP A 144 -3.83 -16.34 -14.35
C ASP A 144 -3.92 -15.23 -13.28
N ARG A 145 -4.49 -15.52 -12.10
CA ARG A 145 -4.55 -14.60 -10.97
C ARG A 145 -3.23 -14.61 -10.19
N HIS A 146 -2.40 -13.60 -10.46
CA HIS A 146 -1.15 -13.35 -9.74
C HIS A 146 -1.05 -11.89 -9.30
N VAL A 147 -0.24 -11.65 -8.26
CA VAL A 147 0.03 -10.31 -7.77
C VAL A 147 1.02 -9.58 -8.70
N ARG A 148 0.73 -8.32 -9.04
CA ARG A 148 1.64 -7.48 -9.85
C ARG A 148 2.96 -7.23 -9.12
N TYR A 149 4.04 -7.04 -9.87
CA TYR A 149 5.39 -6.84 -9.36
C TYR A 149 5.50 -5.78 -8.23
N SER A 150 4.88 -4.61 -8.40
CA SER A 150 4.93 -3.55 -7.39
C SER A 150 4.26 -3.96 -6.08
N THR A 151 3.14 -4.68 -6.16
CA THR A 151 2.40 -5.16 -5.00
C THR A 151 3.15 -6.32 -4.34
N PHE A 152 3.76 -7.21 -5.13
CA PHE A 152 4.65 -8.25 -4.65
C PHE A 152 5.84 -7.67 -3.85
N CYS A 153 6.48 -6.62 -4.36
CA CYS A 153 7.57 -5.93 -3.66
C CYS A 153 7.10 -5.26 -2.36
N ASN A 154 5.90 -4.67 -2.35
CA ASN A 154 5.32 -4.08 -1.15
C ASN A 154 5.03 -5.15 -0.09
N ILE A 155 4.43 -6.28 -0.47
CA ILE A 155 4.19 -7.42 0.42
C ILE A 155 5.51 -7.93 1.00
N TRP A 156 6.53 -8.12 0.16
CA TRP A 156 7.85 -8.54 0.60
C TRP A 156 8.41 -7.57 1.66
N ASN A 157 8.44 -6.27 1.37
CA ASN A 157 9.02 -5.29 2.29
C ASN A 157 8.25 -5.16 3.62
N GLN A 158 6.92 -5.35 3.60
CA GLN A 158 6.07 -5.21 4.79
C GLN A 158 6.02 -6.49 5.63
N CYS A 159 5.90 -7.65 5.00
CA CYS A 159 5.69 -8.93 5.68
C CYS A 159 6.99 -9.70 5.92
N LEU A 160 8.03 -9.50 5.10
CA LEU A 160 9.27 -10.26 5.14
C LEU A 160 10.52 -9.33 5.12
N PRO A 161 10.63 -8.36 6.05
CA PRO A 161 11.75 -7.40 6.07
C PRO A 161 13.12 -8.02 6.38
N HIS A 162 13.12 -9.22 6.97
CA HIS A 162 14.31 -10.00 7.30
C HIS A 162 14.87 -10.76 6.07
N ILE A 163 14.07 -11.00 5.03
CA ILE A 163 14.52 -11.64 3.78
C ILE A 163 14.98 -10.54 2.82
N ARG A 164 16.26 -10.53 2.47
CA ARG A 164 16.87 -9.47 1.66
C ARG A 164 17.69 -10.06 0.53
N ILE A 165 17.84 -9.30 -0.55
CA ILE A 165 18.82 -9.63 -1.59
C ILE A 165 20.17 -9.15 -1.10
N ALA A 166 21.15 -10.04 -1.13
CA ALA A 166 22.52 -9.75 -0.77
C ALA A 166 23.07 -8.62 -1.63
N LYS A 167 23.81 -7.72 -1.01
CA LYS A 167 24.57 -6.66 -1.67
C LYS A 167 26.05 -7.00 -1.61
N PRO A 168 26.88 -6.43 -2.50
CA PRO A 168 28.33 -6.63 -2.48
C PRO A 168 29.04 -6.35 -1.15
N ARG A 169 28.41 -5.55 -0.27
CA ARG A 169 28.94 -5.20 1.06
C ARG A 169 28.47 -6.12 2.19
N ASP A 170 27.54 -7.03 1.94
CA ASP A 170 27.06 -7.97 2.95
C ASP A 170 28.09 -9.10 3.14
N ASP A 171 28.49 -9.36 4.38
CA ASP A 171 29.56 -10.32 4.74
C ASP A 171 29.29 -11.73 4.19
N VAL A 172 28.00 -12.08 4.05
CA VAL A 172 27.51 -13.36 3.53
C VAL A 172 27.81 -13.51 2.03
N TYR A 173 27.66 -12.45 1.25
CA TYR A 173 27.97 -12.46 -0.20
C TYR A 173 29.47 -12.66 -0.45
N MET A 174 30.31 -11.97 0.34
CA MET A 174 31.76 -12.12 0.26
C MET A 174 32.23 -13.53 0.63
N CYS A 175 31.56 -14.19 1.58
CA CYS A 175 31.86 -15.57 1.95
C CYS A 175 31.43 -16.57 0.86
N HIS A 176 30.28 -16.37 0.22
CA HIS A 176 29.81 -17.23 -0.87
C HIS A 176 30.71 -17.13 -2.12
N LEU A 177 31.11 -15.92 -2.52
CA LEU A 177 32.06 -15.69 -3.61
C LEU A 177 33.44 -16.31 -3.35
N ARG A 178 33.90 -16.34 -2.08
CA ARG A 178 35.16 -16.99 -1.70
C ARG A 178 35.12 -18.52 -1.82
N LYS A 179 33.94 -19.14 -1.72
CA LYS A 179 33.77 -20.60 -1.87
C LYS A 179 33.71 -21.04 -3.34
N THR A 180 33.15 -20.20 -4.22
CA THR A 180 33.07 -20.50 -5.67
C THR A 180 34.37 -20.14 -6.41
N SER A 181 35.19 -19.24 -5.86
CA SER A 181 36.47 -18.83 -6.46
C SER A 181 37.67 -19.57 -5.83
N LYS A 182 37.87 -20.86 -6.17
CA LYS A 182 39.19 -21.51 -6.00
C LYS A 182 40.16 -20.99 -7.07
N LYS A 183 40.60 -19.73 -6.94
CA LYS A 183 41.84 -19.16 -7.52
C LYS A 183 41.82 -17.65 -7.26
N CYS A 184 42.44 -17.23 -6.16
CA CYS A 184 43.09 -15.93 -6.09
C CYS A 184 44.13 -15.97 -4.98
N SER A 185 45.41 -15.95 -5.37
CA SER A 185 46.55 -15.92 -4.47
C SER A 185 46.49 -14.66 -3.62
N PHE A 186 46.48 -14.81 -2.30
CA PHE A 186 46.75 -13.69 -1.42
C PHE A 186 48.24 -13.34 -1.55
N ARG A 187 48.54 -12.24 -2.28
CA ARG A 187 49.83 -11.54 -2.12
C ARG A 187 49.89 -11.04 -0.68
N GLY A 188 50.94 -11.44 0.03
CA GLY A 188 51.16 -11.09 1.42
C GLY A 188 51.19 -9.57 1.64
N GLY A 189 50.29 -9.10 2.49
CA GLY A 189 50.42 -7.83 3.20
C GLY A 189 51.11 -8.09 4.53
N LYS A 190 52.28 -7.50 4.73
CA LYS A 190 53.12 -7.59 5.94
C LYS A 190 52.29 -7.32 7.20
N VAL A 191 52.27 -8.27 8.13
CA VAL A 191 51.93 -8.02 9.53
C VAL A 191 53.23 -7.67 10.25
N GLY A 192 53.30 -6.46 10.81
CA GLY A 192 54.39 -6.00 11.64
C GLY A 192 54.53 -6.90 12.87
N GLY A 193 55.67 -7.59 12.95
CA GLY A 193 56.07 -8.34 14.12
C GLY A 193 57.01 -7.49 14.97
N SER A 194 56.64 -7.27 16.22
CA SER A 194 57.59 -7.16 17.33
C SER A 194 56.94 -7.79 18.56
N LYS A 195 57.21 -9.08 18.72
CA LYS A 195 57.21 -9.79 20.01
C LYS A 195 58.34 -9.24 20.87
N LYS A 196 58.10 -9.10 22.18
CA LYS A 196 58.84 -9.74 23.30
C LYS A 196 57.84 -9.78 24.48
N ASP A 197 57.34 -10.95 24.89
CA ASP A 197 57.95 -11.90 25.86
C ASP A 197 58.11 -11.24 27.26
N ALA A 198 57.73 -11.78 28.42
CA ALA A 198 57.23 -13.09 28.82
C ALA A 198 56.70 -13.04 30.29
N GLY A 199 55.87 -14.04 30.64
CA GLY A 199 55.75 -14.63 31.99
C GLY A 199 54.63 -14.10 32.90
N THR A 200 53.99 -14.88 33.78
CA THR A 200 53.92 -16.32 34.07
C THR A 200 52.79 -16.48 35.09
N HIS A 201 51.85 -17.40 34.79
CA HIS A 201 51.04 -18.27 35.67
C HIS A 201 50.18 -17.75 36.85
N HIS A 202 48.86 -17.94 36.66
CA HIS A 202 47.87 -18.66 37.51
C HIS A 202 47.73 -18.41 39.03
N ALA A 203 46.60 -17.77 39.37
CA ALA A 203 45.49 -18.13 40.28
C ALA A 203 45.70 -18.90 41.60
N CYS A 204 45.01 -18.38 42.62
CA CYS A 204 44.81 -18.84 44.00
C CYS A 204 44.09 -20.19 44.16
N THR A 205 44.40 -20.93 45.23
CA THR A 205 43.48 -21.30 46.35
C THR A 205 44.16 -22.29 47.31
N GLY A 206 43.94 -22.08 48.62
CA GLY A 206 44.48 -22.87 49.72
C GLY A 206 44.89 -21.99 50.89
#